data_AF-A0A7C4MUN3-F1
#
_entry.id   AF-A0A7C4MUN3-F1
#
_cell.length_a   1.000
_cell.length_b   1.000
_cell.length_c   1.000
_cell.angle_alpha   90.00
_cell.angle_beta   90.00
_cell.angle_gamma   90.00
#
_symmetry.space_group_name_H-M   'P 1'
#
loop_
_entity.id
_entity.type
_entity.pdbx_description
1 polymer ?
#
loop_
_entity_poly.entity_id
_entity_poly.type
_entity_poly.pdbx_seq_one_letter_code
_entity_poly.pdbx_strand_id
1 'polypeptide(L)'
;SREPGGYYGRPCSLGQFNTHYIGGVAHELGHAFGLPHDCERDSERPTRGRSLMGSGNHTYGQERRGEGKGTFLSAASALPLSVHPLFTGKRAAELPAKFSLADLEVSQGREQLSIKGRLEGPTPAIGIVAHNDPQSKSGDYDAVGWTTVPQGDGRFELAIGELKSDEYRLRLKAYVASGDSGTIVSTDYRVDSSLRPDVRPLRDTYWLTRASDAFRSRNGNQLDAIAAELKVRFPDDSALQRNVEHLRSLMSPAAPKALDAIDSTAAEVSLADVQFASASVGWGSPLRNQVLPEAGMPCLIRVGGDFFDSGLYAHAPARYRFRVNGQWSVFASQFGLQDGKNGSVVFVVKGDGNELFRSPKVSDHQLRKVEVNIAGIQNLELLVEDAGDGNSSDWAVWVDPTLRRAAAANSR
;
A
#
# COMPACT_ATOMS: atom_id res chain seq x y z
N SER A 1 3.04 -19.95 45.73
CA SER A 1 2.01 -21.01 45.71
C SER A 1 2.68 -22.36 45.47
N ARG A 2 2.23 -23.46 46.10
CA ARG A 2 2.75 -24.84 45.90
C ARG A 2 2.10 -25.55 44.69
N GLU A 3 2.15 -24.87 43.54
CA GLU A 3 1.77 -25.31 42.18
C GLU A 3 0.28 -25.34 41.78
N PRO A 4 -0.04 -25.05 40.50
CA PRO A 4 0.87 -24.69 39.41
C PRO A 4 1.05 -23.18 39.28
N GLY A 5 2.29 -22.75 39.04
CA GLY A 5 2.57 -21.38 38.60
C GLY A 5 2.25 -21.21 37.12
N GLY A 6 0.96 -21.32 36.77
CA GLY A 6 0.35 -21.14 35.45
C GLY A 6 1.32 -20.85 34.30
N TYR A 7 1.40 -19.58 33.88
CA TYR A 7 2.28 -19.09 32.81
C TYR A 7 3.76 -19.47 32.95
N TYR A 8 4.28 -19.56 34.18
CA TYR A 8 5.70 -19.81 34.43
C TYR A 8 6.08 -21.29 34.37
N GLY A 9 5.11 -22.21 34.32
CA GLY A 9 5.38 -23.66 34.27
C GLY A 9 6.17 -24.21 35.47
N ARG A 10 6.25 -23.44 36.56
CA ARG A 10 7.03 -23.74 37.78
C ARG A 10 6.41 -23.02 38.98
N PRO A 11 6.72 -23.40 40.24
CA PRO A 11 6.29 -22.63 41.41
C PRO A 11 6.72 -21.16 41.29
N CYS A 12 5.79 -20.24 41.51
CA CYS A 12 6.05 -18.81 41.49
C CYS A 12 5.58 -18.12 42.78
N SER A 13 6.17 -16.94 43.05
CA SER A 13 5.71 -16.06 44.13
C SER A 13 4.34 -15.48 43.80
N LEU A 14 3.58 -15.05 44.82
CA LEU A 14 2.30 -14.34 44.58
C LEU A 14 2.54 -13.05 43.76
N GLY A 15 3.69 -12.40 43.94
CA GLY A 15 4.08 -11.24 43.15
C GLY A 15 4.26 -11.56 41.66
N GLN A 16 4.95 -12.67 41.34
CA GLN A 16 5.13 -13.12 39.96
C GLN A 16 3.80 -13.53 39.32
N PHE A 17 2.95 -14.23 40.06
CA PHE A 17 1.59 -14.55 39.63
C PHE A 17 0.81 -13.27 39.28
N ASN A 18 0.78 -12.31 40.21
CA ASN A 18 0.08 -11.03 40.01
C ASN A 18 0.65 -10.22 38.84
N THR A 19 1.97 -10.22 38.64
CA THR A 19 2.60 -9.56 37.48
C THR A 19 1.97 -10.03 36.17
N HIS A 20 1.89 -11.35 35.96
CA HIS A 20 1.40 -11.88 34.70
C HIS A 20 -0.09 -11.59 34.49
N TYR A 21 -0.93 -11.85 35.49
CA TYR A 21 -2.38 -11.73 35.32
C TYR A 21 -2.87 -10.28 35.38
N ILE A 22 -2.36 -9.45 36.29
CA ILE A 22 -2.72 -8.02 36.33
C ILE A 22 -2.09 -7.28 35.14
N GLY A 23 -0.84 -7.59 34.81
CA GLY A 23 -0.18 -7.03 33.63
C GLY A 23 -0.89 -7.43 32.33
N GLY A 24 -1.34 -8.68 32.23
CA GLY A 24 -2.20 -9.15 31.13
C GLY A 24 -3.51 -8.37 31.03
N VAL A 25 -4.24 -8.22 32.13
CA VAL A 25 -5.47 -7.40 32.15
C VAL A 25 -5.19 -5.95 31.73
N ALA A 26 -4.09 -5.36 32.19
CA ALA A 26 -3.72 -4.00 31.81
C ALA A 26 -3.41 -3.87 30.31
N HIS A 27 -2.79 -4.88 29.71
CA HIS A 27 -2.50 -4.93 28.27
C HIS A 27 -3.78 -5.04 27.43
N GLU A 28 -4.67 -5.98 27.76
CA GLU A 28 -5.94 -6.14 27.07
C GLU A 28 -6.83 -4.89 27.21
N LEU A 29 -6.76 -4.21 28.36
CA LEU A 29 -7.44 -2.93 28.56
C LEU A 29 -6.85 -1.83 27.66
N GLY A 30 -5.53 -1.86 27.41
CA GLY A 30 -4.89 -1.00 26.41
C GLY A 30 -5.49 -1.20 25.01
N HIS A 31 -5.71 -2.45 24.58
CA HIS A 31 -6.42 -2.73 23.32
C HIS A 31 -7.86 -2.21 23.33
N ALA A 32 -8.57 -2.37 24.44
CA ALA A 32 -9.92 -1.81 24.58
C ALA A 32 -9.96 -0.28 24.47
N PHE A 33 -8.83 0.41 24.73
CA PHE A 33 -8.66 1.85 24.51
C PHE A 33 -8.09 2.19 23.12
N GLY A 34 -7.98 1.22 22.22
CA GLY A 34 -7.54 1.42 20.84
C GLY A 34 -6.02 1.47 20.66
N LEU A 35 -5.24 0.99 21.65
CA LEU A 35 -3.79 0.90 21.51
C LEU A 35 -3.40 -0.34 20.69
N PRO A 36 -2.57 -0.20 19.63
CA PRO A 36 -1.92 -1.34 19.00
C PRO A 36 -0.81 -1.88 19.91
N HIS A 37 -0.21 -3.02 19.52
CA HIS A 37 1.06 -3.40 20.13
C HIS A 37 2.16 -2.39 19.78
N ASP A 38 3.13 -2.28 20.68
CA ASP A 38 4.34 -1.51 20.46
C ASP A 38 5.55 -2.15 21.15
N CYS A 39 6.72 -1.57 20.95
CA CYS A 39 7.93 -1.89 21.69
C CYS A 39 8.59 -0.63 22.21
N GLU A 40 9.20 -0.73 23.40
CA GLU A 40 10.08 0.31 23.90
C GLU A 40 11.29 0.50 22.99
N ARG A 41 11.82 1.73 22.97
CA ARG A 41 13.12 2.00 22.37
C ARG A 41 14.23 1.32 23.16
N ASP A 42 15.30 0.91 22.49
CA ASP A 42 16.50 0.31 23.11
C ASP A 42 17.07 1.26 24.18
N SER A 43 16.98 2.58 23.96
CA SER A 43 17.35 3.62 24.92
C SER A 43 16.43 3.75 26.15
N GLU A 44 15.16 3.36 26.06
CA GLU A 44 14.20 3.44 27.17
C GLU A 44 14.25 2.23 28.09
N ARG A 45 14.57 1.06 27.54
CA ARG A 45 14.51 -0.22 28.26
C ARG A 45 15.33 -0.24 29.57
N PRO A 46 16.59 0.24 29.61
CA PRO A 46 17.40 0.20 30.84
C PRO A 46 16.89 1.12 31.95
N THR A 47 16.12 2.16 31.60
CA THR A 47 15.70 3.21 32.55
C THR A 47 14.23 3.08 32.92
N ARG A 48 13.36 2.69 31.99
CA ARG A 48 11.89 2.66 32.13
C ARG A 48 11.29 1.25 32.17
N GLY A 49 12.02 0.23 31.74
CA GLY A 49 11.53 -1.15 31.68
C GLY A 49 10.89 -1.49 30.34
N ARG A 50 9.82 -2.28 30.34
CA ARG A 50 9.15 -2.74 29.12
C ARG A 50 7.89 -1.92 28.82
N SER A 51 7.61 -1.68 27.54
CA SER A 51 6.33 -1.08 27.18
C SER A 51 5.17 -2.02 27.50
N LEU A 52 4.09 -1.51 28.08
CA LEU A 52 2.90 -2.28 28.43
C LEU A 52 2.32 -2.99 27.21
N MET A 53 2.24 -2.29 26.07
CA MET A 53 1.69 -2.82 24.82
C MET A 53 2.70 -3.69 24.04
N GLY A 54 3.90 -3.87 24.57
CA GLY A 54 4.85 -4.89 24.15
C GLY A 54 4.86 -6.07 25.13
N SER A 55 6.04 -6.41 25.64
CA SER A 55 6.24 -7.47 26.65
C SER A 55 5.96 -7.04 28.10
N GLY A 56 5.45 -5.83 28.31
CA GLY A 56 5.28 -5.24 29.63
C GLY A 56 4.16 -5.86 30.47
N ASN A 57 3.23 -6.58 29.86
CA ASN A 57 2.30 -7.44 30.57
C ASN A 57 3.00 -8.49 31.46
N HIS A 58 4.24 -8.88 31.14
CA HIS A 58 5.04 -9.83 31.93
C HIS A 58 6.01 -9.18 32.91
N THR A 59 6.13 -7.85 32.93
CA THR A 59 7.02 -7.12 33.84
C THR A 59 6.30 -6.21 34.81
N TYR A 60 4.97 -6.17 34.77
CA TYR A 60 4.15 -5.28 35.59
C TYR A 60 4.46 -5.44 37.10
N GLY A 61 4.87 -4.37 37.77
CA GLY A 61 5.15 -4.38 39.21
C GLY A 61 6.46 -5.06 39.64
N GLN A 62 7.33 -5.46 38.70
CA GLN A 62 8.66 -6.00 39.03
C GLN A 62 9.54 -5.00 39.78
N GLU A 63 9.38 -3.69 39.51
CA GLU A 63 10.11 -2.61 40.17
C GLU A 63 9.82 -2.54 41.67
N ARG A 64 8.58 -2.87 42.07
CA ARG A 64 8.17 -2.93 43.49
C ARG A 64 8.79 -4.12 44.23
N ARG A 65 9.30 -5.11 43.50
CA ARG A 65 9.91 -6.33 44.06
C ARG A 65 11.43 -6.40 43.87
N GLY A 66 12.03 -5.39 43.25
CA GLY A 66 13.46 -5.40 42.91
C GLY A 66 13.83 -6.44 41.84
N GLU A 67 12.86 -6.89 41.02
CA GLU A 67 13.04 -7.93 40.00
C GLU A 67 13.30 -7.34 38.60
N GLY A 68 13.28 -6.02 38.45
CA GLY A 68 13.44 -5.33 37.17
C GLY A 68 12.99 -3.88 37.23
N LYS A 69 12.95 -3.22 36.07
CA LYS A 69 12.48 -1.83 35.94
C LYS A 69 10.96 -1.70 35.86
N GLY A 70 10.25 -2.81 35.70
CA GLY A 70 8.80 -2.81 35.62
C GLY A 70 8.28 -2.53 34.22
N THR A 71 7.09 -1.95 34.18
CA THR A 71 6.32 -1.69 32.96
C THR A 71 5.95 -0.23 32.89
N PHE A 72 5.95 0.33 31.68
CA PHE A 72 5.57 1.72 31.43
C PHE A 72 4.71 1.82 30.16
N LEU A 73 4.07 2.98 29.95
CA LEU A 73 3.45 3.32 28.67
C LEU A 73 4.46 4.11 27.82
N SER A 74 4.75 3.63 26.61
CA SER A 74 5.56 4.37 25.65
C SER A 74 4.95 5.72 25.30
N ALA A 75 5.72 6.64 24.71
CA ALA A 75 5.14 7.90 24.22
C ALA A 75 4.06 7.65 23.14
N ALA A 76 4.26 6.63 22.29
CA ALA A 76 3.33 6.22 21.26
C ALA A 76 2.00 5.70 21.82
N SER A 77 2.04 5.01 22.96
CA SER A 77 0.85 4.58 23.70
C SER A 77 0.23 5.70 24.56
N ALA A 78 1.05 6.60 25.13
CA ALA A 78 0.58 7.66 26.01
C ALA A 78 -0.15 8.78 25.26
N LEU A 79 0.30 9.14 24.05
CA LEU A 79 -0.34 10.19 23.24
C LEU A 79 -1.83 9.93 22.97
N PRO A 80 -2.27 8.79 22.39
CA PRO A 80 -3.69 8.52 22.19
C PRO A 80 -4.49 8.50 23.49
N LEU A 81 -3.93 7.97 24.58
CA LEU A 81 -4.60 7.98 25.89
C LEU A 81 -4.78 9.39 26.46
N SER A 82 -3.85 10.32 26.17
CA SER A 82 -3.92 11.69 26.69
C SER A 82 -5.15 12.47 26.23
N VAL A 83 -5.77 12.05 25.13
CA VAL A 83 -7.01 12.63 24.57
C VAL A 83 -8.20 11.67 24.63
N HIS A 84 -8.00 10.45 25.14
CA HIS A 84 -9.06 9.45 25.21
C HIS A 84 -10.13 9.87 26.24
N PRO A 85 -11.44 9.83 25.93
CA PRO A 85 -12.51 10.33 26.82
C PRO A 85 -12.52 9.73 28.23
N LEU A 86 -12.18 8.44 28.36
CA LEU A 86 -12.09 7.77 29.67
C LEU A 86 -10.92 8.25 30.55
N PHE A 87 -9.88 8.84 29.94
CA PHE A 87 -8.72 9.40 30.65
C PHE A 87 -8.90 10.90 30.91
N THR A 88 -9.51 11.62 29.97
CA THR A 88 -9.76 13.06 30.10
C THR A 88 -10.98 13.37 30.97
N GLY A 89 -11.87 12.38 31.18
CA GLY A 89 -13.17 12.57 31.83
C GLY A 89 -14.13 13.43 31.01
N LYS A 90 -13.79 13.73 29.75
CA LYS A 90 -14.55 14.62 28.86
C LYS A 90 -14.85 13.89 27.56
N ARG A 91 -16.13 13.81 27.21
CA ARG A 91 -16.54 13.37 25.87
C ARG A 91 -16.47 14.57 24.93
N ALA A 92 -15.46 14.60 24.06
CA ALA A 92 -15.39 15.56 22.98
C ALA A 92 -16.41 15.21 21.88
N ALA A 93 -16.84 16.20 21.11
CA ALA A 93 -17.51 15.93 19.83
C ALA A 93 -16.52 15.24 18.89
N GLU A 94 -17.02 14.34 18.03
CA GLU A 94 -16.20 13.75 16.98
C GLU A 94 -15.64 14.86 16.08
N LEU A 95 -14.35 14.77 15.77
CA LEU A 95 -13.68 15.69 14.87
C LEU A 95 -13.13 14.91 13.67
N PRO A 96 -13.24 15.44 12.44
CA PRO A 96 -12.75 14.75 11.26
C PRO A 96 -11.22 14.60 11.29
N ALA A 97 -10.74 13.40 11.62
CA ALA A 97 -9.34 13.03 11.58
C ALA A 97 -8.91 12.60 10.16
N LYS A 98 -9.01 13.52 9.20
CA LYS A 98 -8.56 13.33 7.81
C LYS A 98 -7.36 14.23 7.53
N PHE A 99 -6.28 13.63 7.03
CA PHE A 99 -5.04 14.34 6.80
C PHE A 99 -4.51 14.05 5.39
N SER A 100 -4.00 15.09 4.74
CA SER A 100 -3.11 14.99 3.59
C SER A 100 -1.73 15.52 3.97
N LEU A 101 -0.71 14.95 3.34
CA LEU A 101 0.67 15.40 3.52
C LEU A 101 1.00 16.45 2.45
N ALA A 102 1.68 17.51 2.86
CA ALA A 102 2.27 18.52 1.99
C ALA A 102 3.75 18.72 2.35
N ASP A 103 4.51 19.32 1.43
CA ASP A 103 5.92 19.70 1.63
C ASP A 103 6.81 18.57 2.19
N LEU A 104 6.59 17.33 1.74
CA LEU A 104 7.30 16.16 2.26
C LEU A 104 8.81 16.24 1.92
N GLU A 105 9.63 16.05 2.94
CA GLU A 105 11.05 15.78 2.81
C GLU A 105 11.40 14.53 3.61
N VAL A 106 11.98 13.54 2.93
CA VAL A 106 12.45 12.31 3.55
C VAL A 106 13.95 12.22 3.36
N SER A 107 14.69 11.93 4.42
CA SER A 107 16.14 11.78 4.36
C SER A 107 16.59 10.59 5.19
N GLN A 108 17.72 10.00 4.77
CA GLN A 108 18.33 8.85 5.42
C GLN A 108 19.59 9.24 6.20
N GLY A 109 19.64 8.83 7.46
CA GLY A 109 20.83 8.78 8.29
C GLY A 109 21.44 7.38 8.30
N ARG A 110 22.42 7.14 9.17
CA ARG A 110 22.79 5.77 9.56
C ARG A 110 21.84 5.37 10.68
N GLU A 111 21.17 4.22 10.55
CA GLU A 111 20.19 3.71 11.52
C GLU A 111 19.00 4.66 11.76
N GLN A 112 18.76 5.64 10.89
CA GLN A 112 17.75 6.68 11.07
C GLN A 112 17.05 7.04 9.77
N LEU A 113 15.72 7.15 9.84
CA LEU A 113 14.85 7.73 8.82
C LEU A 113 14.27 9.04 9.36
N SER A 114 14.50 10.15 8.65
CA SER A 114 13.93 11.45 9.02
C SER A 114 12.82 11.83 8.05
N ILE A 115 11.66 12.22 8.60
CA ILE A 115 10.46 12.62 7.87
C ILE A 115 10.09 14.03 8.33
N LYS A 116 10.08 14.97 7.38
CA LYS A 116 9.56 16.33 7.57
C LYS A 116 8.41 16.56 6.61
N GLY A 117 7.44 17.36 7.01
CA GLY A 117 6.32 17.71 6.16
C GLY A 117 5.34 18.62 6.86
N ARG A 118 4.23 18.92 6.18
CA ARG A 118 3.09 19.65 6.74
C ARG A 118 1.84 18.78 6.65
N LEU A 119 1.12 18.65 7.75
CA LEU A 119 -0.22 18.06 7.74
C LEU A 119 -1.25 19.10 7.36
N GLU A 120 -2.08 18.75 6.40
CA GLU A 120 -3.24 19.53 5.98
C GLU A 120 -4.51 18.74 6.28
N GLY A 121 -5.54 19.41 6.78
CA GLY A 121 -6.78 18.75 7.17
C GLY A 121 -7.76 19.73 7.83
N PRO A 122 -9.04 19.35 7.96
CA PRO A 122 -10.06 20.20 8.56
C PRO A 122 -9.90 20.38 10.07
N THR A 123 -9.08 19.55 10.72
CA THR A 123 -8.85 19.59 12.17
C THR A 123 -7.34 19.53 12.46
N PRO A 124 -6.79 20.44 13.28
CA PRO A 124 -5.39 20.38 13.68
C PRO A 124 -5.05 19.09 14.43
N ALA A 125 -3.93 18.47 14.06
CA ALA A 125 -3.40 17.33 14.78
C ALA A 125 -2.71 17.80 16.08
N ILE A 126 -2.98 17.11 17.18
CA ILE A 126 -2.32 17.35 18.49
C ILE A 126 -1.03 16.55 18.64
N GLY A 127 -0.83 15.55 17.79
CA GLY A 127 0.38 14.75 17.75
C GLY A 127 0.33 13.69 16.65
N ILE A 128 1.51 13.21 16.29
CA ILE A 128 1.73 12.16 15.30
C ILE A 128 2.41 10.99 16.00
N VAL A 129 1.98 9.77 15.68
CA VAL A 129 2.62 8.53 16.09
C VAL A 129 3.06 7.75 14.86
N ALA A 130 4.34 7.38 14.82
CA ALA A 130 4.85 6.36 13.91
C ALA A 130 5.04 5.05 14.67
N HIS A 131 4.42 3.98 14.18
CA HIS A 131 4.80 2.62 14.54
C HIS A 131 5.68 2.08 13.41
N ASN A 132 6.93 1.75 13.73
CA ASN A 132 7.90 1.24 12.76
C ASN A 132 8.25 -0.20 13.09
N ASP A 133 7.79 -1.12 12.24
CA ASP A 133 7.62 -2.53 12.58
C ASP A 133 8.47 -3.45 11.70
N PRO A 134 9.54 -4.08 12.22
CA PRO A 134 10.38 -4.97 11.44
C PRO A 134 9.64 -6.26 11.08
N GLN A 135 9.67 -6.64 9.80
CA GLN A 135 8.88 -7.75 9.26
C GLN A 135 9.55 -9.12 9.43
N SER A 136 10.81 -9.18 9.88
CA SER A 136 11.50 -10.46 10.15
C SER A 136 10.94 -11.24 11.34
N LYS A 137 10.15 -10.60 12.20
CA LYS A 137 9.55 -11.21 13.38
C LYS A 137 8.04 -11.33 13.18
N SER A 138 7.47 -12.41 13.72
CA SER A 138 6.04 -12.64 13.66
C SER A 138 5.30 -11.83 14.73
N GLY A 139 4.25 -11.11 14.34
CA GLY A 139 3.48 -10.21 15.21
C GLY A 139 4.04 -8.79 15.18
N ASP A 140 3.37 -7.84 15.85
CA ASP A 140 3.75 -6.41 15.89
C ASP A 140 4.17 -5.93 17.30
N TYR A 141 4.50 -6.87 18.19
CA TYR A 141 5.02 -6.60 19.55
C TYR A 141 6.40 -5.93 19.58
N ASP A 142 7.00 -5.74 18.42
CA ASP A 142 8.31 -5.13 18.18
C ASP A 142 8.22 -3.86 17.33
N ALA A 143 7.01 -3.38 17.06
CA ALA A 143 6.78 -2.09 16.43
C ALA A 143 7.24 -0.94 17.35
N VAL A 144 8.42 -0.38 17.08
CA VAL A 144 8.96 0.71 17.91
C VAL A 144 8.19 1.99 17.61
N GLY A 145 7.63 2.59 18.66
CA GLY A 145 6.81 3.79 18.59
C GLY A 145 7.62 5.08 18.66
N TRP A 146 7.37 6.01 17.75
CA TRP A 146 7.96 7.35 17.72
C TRP A 146 6.86 8.41 17.66
N THR A 147 7.08 9.55 18.31
CA THR A 147 6.07 10.62 18.36
C THR A 147 6.66 11.98 18.05
N THR A 148 5.85 12.84 17.44
CA THR A 148 6.17 14.27 17.28
C THR A 148 4.89 15.11 17.42
N VAL A 149 5.05 16.39 17.73
CA VAL A 149 3.93 17.34 17.84
C VAL A 149 4.04 18.32 16.68
N PRO A 150 3.03 18.38 15.78
CA PRO A 150 3.00 19.38 14.73
C PRO A 150 2.95 20.80 15.28
N GLN A 151 3.56 21.74 14.56
CA GLN A 151 3.43 23.17 14.81
C GLN A 151 2.00 23.63 14.48
N GLY A 152 1.64 24.86 14.87
CA GLY A 152 0.28 25.39 14.67
C GLY A 152 -0.16 25.47 13.19
N ASP A 153 0.79 25.48 12.26
CA ASP A 153 0.55 25.43 10.81
C ASP A 153 0.62 24.01 10.23
N GLY A 154 0.71 22.99 11.08
CA GLY A 154 0.78 21.58 10.70
C GLY A 154 2.18 21.06 10.35
N ARG A 155 3.23 21.90 10.36
CA ARG A 155 4.61 21.44 10.09
C ARG A 155 5.11 20.52 11.18
N PHE A 156 5.77 19.43 10.80
CA PHE A 156 6.35 18.48 11.75
C PHE A 156 7.70 17.95 11.27
N GLU A 157 8.47 17.47 12.23
CA GLU A 157 9.70 16.73 12.02
C GLU A 157 9.69 15.50 12.91
N LEU A 158 9.99 14.34 12.33
CA LEU A 158 10.03 13.06 13.01
C LEU A 158 11.29 12.30 12.58
N ALA A 159 12.09 11.90 13.56
CA ALA A 159 13.24 11.02 13.35
C ALA A 159 12.94 9.65 13.95
N ILE A 160 12.91 8.63 13.10
CA ILE A 160 12.77 7.22 13.46
C ILE A 160 14.17 6.63 13.49
N GLY A 161 14.65 6.23 14.67
CA GLY A 161 15.99 5.68 14.88
C GLY A 161 16.00 4.19 15.20
N GLU A 162 17.15 3.72 15.69
CA GLU A 162 17.38 2.34 16.14
C GLU A 162 17.09 1.29 15.04
N LEU A 163 17.22 1.70 13.77
CA LEU A 163 16.96 0.84 12.62
C LEU A 163 18.03 -0.23 12.48
N LYS A 164 17.59 -1.44 12.16
CA LYS A 164 18.43 -2.62 11.89
C LYS A 164 18.24 -3.03 10.43
N SER A 165 19.12 -3.85 9.88
CA SER A 165 18.93 -4.39 8.53
C SER A 165 17.71 -5.31 8.52
N ASP A 166 16.61 -4.86 7.92
CA ASP A 166 15.33 -5.58 7.86
C ASP A 166 14.39 -4.96 6.81
N GLU A 167 13.29 -5.63 6.52
CA GLU A 167 12.10 -5.00 5.95
C GLU A 167 11.27 -4.39 7.08
N TYR A 168 10.71 -3.21 6.87
CA TYR A 168 9.89 -2.51 7.86
C TYR A 168 8.56 -2.11 7.28
N ARG A 169 7.52 -2.18 8.11
CA ARG A 169 6.24 -1.49 7.88
C ARG A 169 6.17 -0.23 8.73
N LEU A 170 6.13 0.92 8.06
CA LEU A 170 5.89 2.22 8.68
C LEU A 170 4.40 2.55 8.67
N ARG A 171 3.82 2.78 9.85
CA ARG A 171 2.45 3.25 10.04
C ARG A 171 2.46 4.60 10.75
N LEU A 172 2.16 5.68 10.02
CA LEU A 172 2.11 7.04 10.54
C LEU A 172 0.65 7.49 10.72
N LYS A 173 0.26 7.86 11.94
CA LYS A 173 -1.08 8.35 12.28
C LYS A 173 -1.01 9.71 12.97
N ALA A 174 -1.94 10.59 12.66
CA ALA A 174 -2.17 11.82 13.42
C ALA A 174 -3.42 11.67 14.30
N TYR A 175 -3.37 12.27 15.48
CA TYR A 175 -4.46 12.30 16.45
C TYR A 175 -4.99 13.73 16.60
N VAL A 176 -6.30 13.85 16.75
CA VAL A 176 -6.97 15.14 17.02
C VAL A 176 -7.43 15.21 18.47
N ALA A 177 -7.80 16.40 18.93
CA ALA A 177 -8.18 16.64 20.32
C ALA A 177 -9.41 15.84 20.81
N SER A 178 -10.23 15.29 19.90
CA SER A 178 -11.36 14.44 20.24
C SER A 178 -10.96 13.00 20.62
N GLY A 179 -9.72 12.60 20.34
CA GLY A 179 -9.25 11.22 20.43
C GLY A 179 -9.31 10.45 19.10
N ASP A 180 -9.97 11.01 18.08
CA ASP A 180 -10.00 10.41 16.75
C ASP A 180 -8.61 10.44 16.10
N SER A 181 -8.37 9.51 15.17
CA SER A 181 -7.08 9.42 14.47
C SER A 181 -7.26 9.15 12.97
N GLY A 182 -6.28 9.60 12.19
CA GLY A 182 -6.23 9.41 10.76
C GLY A 182 -4.87 8.89 10.33
N THR A 183 -4.85 7.90 9.42
CA THR A 183 -3.62 7.43 8.79
C THR A 183 -3.11 8.50 7.82
N ILE A 184 -1.85 8.89 8.00
CA ILE A 184 -1.13 9.77 7.07
C ILE A 184 -0.48 8.93 5.97
N VAL A 185 0.24 7.88 6.37
CA VAL A 185 0.88 6.94 5.45
C VAL A 185 1.00 5.56 6.11
N SER A 186 0.86 4.52 5.30
CA SER A 186 1.25 3.15 5.63
C SER A 186 2.05 2.62 4.47
N THR A 187 3.33 2.31 4.67
CA THR A 187 4.21 1.85 3.58
C THR A 187 5.29 0.92 4.10
N ASP A 188 5.70 -0.02 3.26
CA ASP A 188 6.78 -0.94 3.54
C ASP A 188 8.09 -0.40 2.92
N TYR A 189 9.21 -0.53 3.64
CA TYR A 189 10.52 -0.08 3.17
C TYR A 189 11.64 -0.93 3.75
N ARG A 190 12.76 -1.00 3.03
CA ARG A 190 13.92 -1.80 3.43
C ARG A 190 15.00 -0.95 4.07
N VAL A 191 15.64 -1.50 5.09
CA VAL A 191 16.93 -1.02 5.62
C VAL A 191 18.01 -2.00 5.18
N ASP A 192 19.03 -1.50 4.48
CA ASP A 192 20.10 -2.36 3.96
C ASP A 192 21.10 -2.81 5.04
N SER A 193 22.04 -3.67 4.66
CA SER A 193 23.11 -4.17 5.54
C SER A 193 24.09 -3.07 6.00
N SER A 194 24.06 -1.90 5.36
CA SER A 194 24.82 -0.71 5.75
C SER A 194 24.00 0.21 6.66
N LEU A 195 22.82 -0.25 7.12
CA LEU A 195 21.90 0.45 8.00
C LEU A 195 21.38 1.76 7.39
N ARG A 196 21.17 1.76 6.08
CA ARG A 196 20.55 2.86 5.33
C ARG A 196 19.10 2.50 4.97
N PRO A 197 18.10 3.25 5.46
CA PRO A 197 16.71 3.05 5.04
C PRO A 197 16.49 3.54 3.60
N ASP A 198 15.82 2.74 2.78
CA ASP A 198 15.34 3.17 1.48
C ASP A 198 14.16 4.14 1.66
N VAL A 199 14.38 5.40 1.29
CA VAL A 199 13.37 6.47 1.41
C VAL A 199 12.38 6.49 0.25
N ARG A 200 12.67 5.77 -0.84
CA ARG A 200 11.90 5.85 -2.10
C ARG A 200 10.45 5.41 -1.95
N PRO A 201 10.11 4.30 -1.24
CA PRO A 201 8.70 3.91 -1.07
C PRO A 201 7.84 5.04 -0.50
N LEU A 202 8.29 5.70 0.58
CA LEU A 202 7.56 6.82 1.19
C LEU A 202 7.51 8.04 0.26
N ARG A 203 8.65 8.42 -0.33
CA ARG A 203 8.76 9.57 -1.23
C ARG A 203 7.88 9.40 -2.47
N ASP A 204 7.94 8.24 -3.11
CA ASP A 204 7.28 7.98 -4.39
C ASP A 204 5.78 7.83 -4.18
N THR A 205 5.34 7.14 -3.11
CA THR A 205 3.91 7.11 -2.75
C THR A 205 3.35 8.52 -2.58
N TYR A 206 4.07 9.42 -1.89
CA TYR A 206 3.64 10.81 -1.75
C TYR A 206 3.46 11.53 -3.10
N TRP A 207 4.46 11.48 -3.96
CA TRP A 207 4.43 12.16 -5.26
C TRP A 207 3.38 11.59 -6.20
N LEU A 208 3.29 10.26 -6.25
CA LEU A 208 2.34 9.57 -7.11
C LEU A 208 0.90 9.77 -6.64
N THR A 209 0.64 9.77 -5.33
CA THR A 209 -0.69 10.09 -4.81
C THR A 209 -1.09 11.53 -5.14
N ARG A 210 -0.18 12.51 -4.98
CA ARG A 210 -0.46 13.91 -5.38
C ARG A 210 -0.74 14.04 -6.87
N ALA A 211 0.04 13.37 -7.71
CA ALA A 211 -0.15 13.38 -9.15
C ALA A 211 -1.48 12.71 -9.54
N SER A 212 -1.82 11.56 -8.93
CA SER A 212 -3.08 10.88 -9.15
C SER A 212 -4.30 11.67 -8.66
N ASP A 213 -4.18 12.43 -7.56
CA ASP A 213 -5.25 13.32 -7.11
C ASP A 213 -5.47 14.53 -8.05
N ALA A 214 -4.38 15.10 -8.58
CA ALA A 214 -4.46 16.14 -9.60
C ALA A 214 -5.12 15.60 -10.88
N PHE A 215 -4.71 14.41 -11.33
CA PHE A 215 -5.30 13.70 -12.46
C PHE A 215 -6.80 13.41 -12.24
N ARG A 216 -7.17 12.83 -11.10
CA ARG A 216 -8.56 12.49 -10.74
C ARG A 216 -9.44 13.72 -10.72
N SER A 217 -8.91 14.85 -10.23
CA SER A 217 -9.60 16.14 -10.19
C SER A 217 -9.57 16.91 -11.51
N ARG A 218 -9.02 16.32 -12.58
CA ARG A 218 -8.81 16.95 -13.90
C ARG A 218 -8.03 18.28 -13.83
N ASN A 219 -7.13 18.41 -12.86
CA ASN A 219 -6.32 19.60 -12.66
C ASN A 219 -4.97 19.49 -13.37
N GLY A 220 -4.97 19.73 -14.69
CA GLY A 220 -3.77 19.66 -15.54
C GLY A 220 -2.64 20.60 -15.07
N ASN A 221 -2.97 21.82 -14.64
CA ASN A 221 -1.99 22.79 -14.15
C ASN A 221 -1.21 22.28 -12.93
N GLN A 222 -1.91 21.64 -11.98
CA GLN A 222 -1.27 21.05 -10.80
C GLN A 222 -0.39 19.85 -11.18
N LEU A 223 -0.84 19.04 -12.14
CA LEU A 223 -0.05 17.90 -12.62
C LEU A 223 1.22 18.35 -13.35
N ASP A 224 1.14 19.41 -14.17
CA ASP A 224 2.28 20.04 -14.82
C ASP A 224 3.26 20.64 -13.80
N ALA A 225 2.76 21.31 -12.76
CA ALA A 225 3.58 21.84 -11.68
C ALA A 225 4.32 20.73 -10.92
N ILE A 226 3.65 19.62 -10.62
CA ILE A 226 4.27 18.43 -9.99
C ILE A 226 5.37 17.88 -10.91
N ALA A 227 5.10 17.70 -12.20
CA ALA A 227 6.10 17.18 -13.14
C ALA A 227 7.34 18.10 -13.26
N ALA A 228 7.14 19.42 -13.23
CA ALA A 228 8.24 20.39 -13.23
C ALA A 228 9.05 20.33 -11.93
N GLU A 229 8.39 20.23 -10.77
CA GLU A 229 9.05 20.11 -9.48
C GLU A 229 9.89 18.82 -9.38
N LEU A 230 9.35 17.70 -9.85
CA LEU A 230 10.07 16.42 -9.88
C LEU A 230 11.35 16.49 -10.72
N LYS A 231 11.33 17.16 -11.88
CA LYS A 231 12.51 17.35 -12.72
C LYS A 231 13.61 18.15 -12.01
N VAL A 232 13.24 19.11 -11.17
CA VAL A 232 14.19 19.92 -10.41
C VAL A 232 14.72 19.19 -9.18
N ARG A 233 13.83 18.54 -8.41
CA ARG A 233 14.19 17.89 -7.13
C ARG A 233 14.85 16.53 -7.32
N PHE A 234 14.47 15.81 -8.37
CA PHE A 234 14.94 14.45 -8.65
C PHE A 234 15.30 14.27 -10.14
N PRO A 235 16.29 15.03 -10.65
CA PRO A 235 16.62 15.03 -12.08
C PRO A 235 17.01 13.65 -12.61
N ASP A 236 17.65 12.82 -11.77
CA ASP A 236 18.11 11.48 -12.14
C ASP A 236 17.04 10.38 -11.97
N ASP A 237 15.87 10.71 -11.40
CA ASP A 237 14.80 9.74 -11.13
C ASP A 237 13.83 9.60 -12.31
N SER A 238 14.34 8.98 -13.37
CA SER A 238 13.55 8.75 -14.59
C SER A 238 12.30 7.90 -14.34
N ALA A 239 12.33 6.98 -13.36
CA ALA A 239 11.20 6.13 -13.04
C ALA A 239 10.02 6.94 -12.49
N LEU A 240 10.23 7.75 -11.45
CA LEU A 240 9.17 8.60 -10.87
C LEU A 240 8.66 9.60 -11.91
N GLN A 241 9.55 10.20 -12.70
CA GLN A 241 9.17 11.13 -13.76
C GLN A 241 8.29 10.45 -14.84
N ARG A 242 8.63 9.22 -15.29
CA ARG A 242 7.81 8.47 -16.26
C ARG A 242 6.40 8.20 -15.75
N ASN A 243 6.24 7.88 -14.46
CA ASN A 243 4.92 7.64 -13.87
C ASN A 243 4.04 8.90 -13.92
N VAL A 244 4.58 10.08 -13.63
CA VAL A 244 3.82 11.34 -13.68
C VAL A 244 3.54 11.76 -15.11
N GLU A 245 4.50 11.60 -16.03
CA GLU A 245 4.29 11.88 -17.45
C GLU A 245 3.18 10.99 -18.05
N HIS A 246 3.09 9.74 -17.60
CA HIS A 246 2.01 8.85 -17.99
C HIS A 246 0.64 9.42 -17.61
N LEU A 247 0.47 9.89 -16.36
CA LEU A 247 -0.78 10.54 -15.93
C LEU A 247 -1.10 11.79 -16.77
N ARG A 248 -0.08 12.56 -17.18
CA ARG A 248 -0.27 13.72 -18.06
C ARG A 248 -0.80 13.28 -19.42
N SER A 249 -0.25 12.22 -19.99
CA SER A 249 -0.73 11.67 -21.27
C SER A 249 -2.20 11.23 -21.21
N LEU A 250 -2.63 10.69 -20.06
CA LEU A 250 -3.99 10.24 -19.82
C LEU A 250 -4.99 11.40 -19.62
N MET A 251 -4.54 12.65 -19.48
CA MET A 251 -5.44 13.81 -19.45
C MET A 251 -6.09 14.08 -20.80
N SER A 252 -5.45 13.67 -21.89
CA SER A 252 -5.98 13.80 -23.26
C SER A 252 -5.55 12.58 -24.07
N PRO A 253 -6.12 11.40 -23.77
CA PRO A 253 -5.70 10.16 -24.39
C PRO A 253 -6.07 10.16 -25.88
N ALA A 254 -5.25 9.52 -26.70
CA ALA A 254 -5.58 9.30 -28.10
C ALA A 254 -6.88 8.50 -28.24
N ALA A 255 -7.68 8.82 -29.26
CA ALA A 255 -8.89 8.07 -29.56
C ALA A 255 -8.52 6.63 -29.99
N PRO A 256 -9.15 5.59 -29.42
CA PRO A 256 -8.88 4.22 -29.83
C PRO A 256 -9.22 4.00 -31.30
N LYS A 257 -8.38 3.25 -32.01
CA LYS A 257 -8.56 2.95 -33.44
C LYS A 257 -9.43 1.72 -33.61
N ALA A 258 -10.27 1.71 -34.65
CA ALA A 258 -10.94 0.47 -35.03
C ALA A 258 -9.90 -0.54 -35.55
N LEU A 259 -10.06 -1.83 -35.23
CA LEU A 259 -9.08 -2.87 -35.58
C LEU A 259 -8.92 -3.04 -37.09
N ASP A 260 -9.98 -2.84 -37.86
CA ASP A 260 -10.02 -2.87 -39.32
C ASP A 260 -9.33 -1.67 -39.97
N ALA A 261 -9.16 -0.56 -39.24
CA ALA A 261 -8.44 0.63 -39.67
C ALA A 261 -6.93 0.54 -39.38
N ILE A 262 -6.45 -0.54 -38.76
CA ILE A 262 -5.02 -0.77 -38.55
C ILE A 262 -4.37 -1.16 -39.87
N ASP A 263 -3.32 -0.42 -40.26
CA ASP A 263 -2.58 -0.62 -41.51
C ASP A 263 -2.24 -2.09 -41.73
N SER A 264 -2.50 -2.60 -42.95
CA SER A 264 -2.26 -3.99 -43.34
C SER A 264 -0.80 -4.46 -43.24
N THR A 265 0.15 -3.52 -43.15
CA THR A 265 1.58 -3.78 -42.97
C THR A 265 2.02 -3.83 -41.51
N ALA A 266 1.19 -3.35 -40.56
CA ALA A 266 1.50 -3.41 -39.14
C ALA A 266 1.61 -4.87 -38.66
N ALA A 267 2.77 -5.26 -38.12
CA ALA A 267 2.98 -6.62 -37.62
C ALA A 267 2.26 -6.87 -36.28
N GLU A 268 2.06 -5.82 -35.48
CA GLU A 268 1.52 -5.87 -34.13
C GLU A 268 0.65 -4.65 -33.83
N VAL A 269 -0.35 -4.82 -32.95
CA VAL A 269 -1.14 -3.72 -32.38
C VAL A 269 -1.43 -3.97 -30.90
N SER A 270 -1.38 -2.92 -30.08
CA SER A 270 -1.83 -2.96 -28.68
C SER A 270 -3.35 -2.97 -28.60
N LEU A 271 -3.91 -3.89 -27.82
CA LEU A 271 -5.34 -3.92 -27.52
C LEU A 271 -5.78 -2.78 -26.61
N ALA A 272 -4.86 -2.10 -25.92
CA ALA A 272 -5.18 -0.89 -25.17
C ALA A 272 -5.50 0.29 -26.11
N ASP A 273 -4.95 0.31 -27.32
CA ASP A 273 -5.09 1.40 -28.30
C ASP A 273 -6.24 1.20 -29.29
N VAL A 274 -6.98 0.10 -29.19
CA VAL A 274 -8.07 -0.22 -30.12
C VAL A 274 -9.45 -0.12 -29.50
N GLN A 275 -10.44 0.05 -30.36
CA GLN A 275 -11.84 0.08 -30.00
C GLN A 275 -12.32 -1.31 -29.59
N PHE A 276 -13.02 -1.39 -28.47
CA PHE A 276 -13.66 -2.64 -28.02
C PHE A 276 -14.98 -2.82 -28.73
N ALA A 277 -15.32 -4.06 -29.09
CA ALA A 277 -16.69 -4.41 -29.50
C ALA A 277 -17.66 -4.29 -28.31
N SER A 278 -17.21 -4.67 -27.11
CA SER A 278 -17.85 -4.39 -25.83
C SER A 278 -16.84 -4.56 -24.69
N ALA A 279 -17.04 -3.86 -23.57
CA ALA A 279 -16.25 -4.09 -22.36
C ALA A 279 -17.09 -3.89 -21.09
N SER A 280 -16.81 -4.68 -20.06
CA SER A 280 -17.41 -4.58 -18.72
C SER A 280 -16.44 -5.04 -17.65
N VAL A 281 -16.54 -4.47 -16.45
CA VAL A 281 -15.78 -4.85 -15.25
C VAL A 281 -16.72 -4.90 -14.05
N GLY A 282 -16.36 -5.66 -13.02
CA GLY A 282 -17.21 -5.84 -11.83
C GLY A 282 -17.27 -4.61 -10.92
N TRP A 283 -16.26 -3.74 -10.96
CA TRP A 283 -16.20 -2.50 -10.18
C TRP A 283 -15.66 -1.33 -10.99
N GLY A 284 -16.39 -0.20 -10.97
CA GLY A 284 -16.04 1.01 -11.70
C GLY A 284 -16.41 0.93 -13.19
N SER A 285 -15.47 1.27 -14.06
CA SER A 285 -15.66 1.23 -15.52
C SER A 285 -14.44 0.64 -16.20
N PRO A 286 -14.55 0.08 -17.42
CA PRO A 286 -13.38 -0.38 -18.18
C PRO A 286 -12.42 0.79 -18.43
N LEU A 287 -11.17 0.66 -17.99
CA LEU A 287 -10.13 1.66 -18.20
C LEU A 287 -8.97 1.09 -19.02
N ARG A 288 -8.28 1.98 -19.74
CA ARG A 288 -7.06 1.71 -20.51
C ARG A 288 -5.90 2.39 -19.80
N ASN A 289 -4.78 1.69 -19.71
CA ASN A 289 -3.49 2.23 -19.28
C ASN A 289 -3.48 2.79 -17.84
N GLN A 290 -4.52 2.52 -17.05
CA GLN A 290 -4.66 2.97 -15.67
C GLN A 290 -5.60 2.02 -14.93
N VAL A 291 -5.53 2.04 -13.60
CA VAL A 291 -6.56 1.45 -12.73
C VAL A 291 -7.53 2.52 -12.23
N LEU A 292 -8.60 2.12 -11.54
CA LEU A 292 -9.59 3.05 -11.03
C LEU A 292 -8.95 4.11 -10.10
N PRO A 293 -9.14 5.42 -10.34
CA PRO A 293 -8.62 6.45 -9.45
C PRO A 293 -9.40 6.51 -8.14
N GLU A 294 -8.77 6.06 -7.05
CA GLU A 294 -9.29 6.16 -5.68
C GLU A 294 -8.50 7.19 -4.88
N ALA A 295 -9.17 7.90 -3.98
CA ALA A 295 -8.52 8.91 -3.15
C ALA A 295 -7.41 8.28 -2.30
N GLY A 296 -6.23 8.92 -2.28
CA GLY A 296 -5.08 8.43 -1.52
C GLY A 296 -4.32 7.26 -2.13
N MET A 297 -4.65 6.82 -3.36
CA MET A 297 -3.95 5.73 -4.05
C MET A 297 -3.47 6.17 -5.45
N PRO A 298 -2.24 5.80 -5.86
CA PRO A 298 -1.81 5.94 -7.24
C PRO A 298 -2.71 5.15 -8.20
N CYS A 299 -3.18 5.79 -9.27
CA CYS A 299 -4.07 5.16 -10.27
C CYS A 299 -3.32 4.50 -11.43
N LEU A 300 -2.13 3.96 -11.18
CA LEU A 300 -1.20 3.41 -12.17
C LEU A 300 -1.26 1.88 -12.18
N ILE A 301 -1.11 1.25 -13.35
CA ILE A 301 -1.03 -0.21 -13.45
C ILE A 301 0.31 -0.65 -12.86
N ARG A 302 0.25 -1.46 -11.80
CA ARG A 302 1.42 -1.99 -11.11
C ARG A 302 1.23 -3.43 -10.70
N VAL A 303 2.25 -4.24 -10.96
CA VAL A 303 2.28 -5.66 -10.57
C VAL A 303 3.71 -5.98 -10.15
N GLY A 304 3.88 -6.41 -8.91
CA GLY A 304 5.18 -6.82 -8.36
C GLY A 304 6.14 -5.65 -8.15
N GLY A 305 5.62 -4.43 -7.95
CA GLY A 305 6.40 -3.20 -7.81
C GLY A 305 6.69 -2.48 -9.13
N ASP A 306 6.55 -3.17 -10.26
CA ASP A 306 6.83 -2.61 -11.58
C ASP A 306 5.65 -1.80 -12.13
N PHE A 307 5.95 -0.71 -12.83
CA PHE A 307 4.97 0.16 -13.48
C PHE A 307 4.81 -0.20 -14.96
N PHE A 308 3.56 -0.21 -15.44
CA PHE A 308 3.21 -0.43 -16.85
C PHE A 308 2.36 0.73 -17.38
N ASP A 309 2.76 1.29 -18.53
CA ASP A 309 2.08 2.40 -19.21
C ASP A 309 1.01 1.92 -20.21
N SER A 310 0.91 0.61 -20.46
CA SER A 310 -0.09 0.02 -21.35
C SER A 310 -0.80 -1.18 -20.70
N GLY A 311 -2.14 -1.18 -20.77
CA GLY A 311 -2.92 -2.28 -20.21
C GLY A 311 -4.42 -2.03 -20.11
N LEU A 312 -5.15 -3.00 -19.57
CA LEU A 312 -6.59 -2.97 -19.36
C LEU A 312 -6.91 -3.30 -17.91
N TYR A 313 -7.61 -2.40 -17.23
CA TYR A 313 -8.12 -2.62 -15.88
C TYR A 313 -9.32 -3.58 -15.92
N ALA A 314 -9.18 -4.76 -15.34
CA ALA A 314 -10.10 -5.87 -15.55
C ALA A 314 -10.66 -6.41 -14.23
N HIS A 315 -11.17 -5.54 -13.36
CA HIS A 315 -11.72 -5.97 -12.08
C HIS A 315 -12.78 -7.06 -12.24
N ALA A 316 -12.62 -8.18 -11.54
CA ALA A 316 -13.47 -9.34 -11.72
C ALA A 316 -14.93 -9.08 -11.26
N PRO A 317 -15.93 -9.70 -11.91
CA PRO A 317 -15.83 -10.31 -13.22
C PRO A 317 -15.64 -9.25 -14.31
N ALA A 318 -14.71 -9.48 -15.25
CA ALA A 318 -14.44 -8.60 -16.37
C ALA A 318 -14.54 -9.32 -17.72
N ARG A 319 -14.87 -8.56 -18.77
CA ARG A 319 -14.93 -9.04 -20.15
C ARG A 319 -14.60 -7.92 -21.12
N TYR A 320 -13.67 -8.17 -22.03
CA TYR A 320 -13.35 -7.33 -23.20
C TYR A 320 -13.53 -8.15 -24.47
N ARG A 321 -14.29 -7.65 -25.43
CA ARG A 321 -14.55 -8.33 -26.72
C ARG A 321 -13.96 -7.55 -27.87
N PHE A 322 -13.33 -8.24 -28.80
CA PHE A 322 -12.70 -7.70 -30.00
C PHE A 322 -13.15 -8.48 -31.24
N ARG A 323 -13.46 -7.78 -32.33
CA ARG A 323 -13.69 -8.40 -33.65
C ARG A 323 -12.35 -8.41 -34.40
N VAL A 324 -11.70 -9.57 -34.41
CA VAL A 324 -10.36 -9.75 -34.99
C VAL A 324 -10.40 -10.27 -36.44
N ASN A 325 -11.57 -10.69 -36.93
CA ASN A 325 -11.87 -10.98 -38.34
C ASN A 325 -10.89 -11.93 -39.04
N GLY A 326 -10.25 -12.85 -38.31
CA GLY A 326 -9.22 -13.75 -38.83
C GLY A 326 -7.92 -13.08 -39.30
N GLN A 327 -7.73 -11.78 -39.06
CA GLN A 327 -6.59 -11.00 -39.55
C GLN A 327 -5.33 -11.12 -38.67
N TRP A 328 -5.48 -11.71 -37.48
CA TRP A 328 -4.45 -11.83 -36.47
C TRP A 328 -4.19 -13.31 -36.18
N SER A 329 -2.96 -13.64 -35.78
CA SER A 329 -2.53 -15.02 -35.58
C SER A 329 -2.15 -15.32 -34.13
N VAL A 330 -1.72 -14.32 -33.37
CA VAL A 330 -1.33 -14.49 -31.97
C VAL A 330 -1.92 -13.38 -31.11
N PHE A 331 -2.48 -13.76 -29.96
CA PHE A 331 -2.69 -12.84 -28.84
C PHE A 331 -1.61 -13.09 -27.79
N ALA A 332 -0.96 -12.02 -27.32
CA ALA A 332 0.02 -12.08 -26.25
C ALA A 332 -0.26 -10.99 -25.21
N SER A 333 -0.05 -11.29 -23.93
CA SER A 333 -0.19 -10.32 -22.85
C SER A 333 0.57 -10.78 -21.61
N GLN A 334 0.92 -9.82 -20.77
CA GLN A 334 1.23 -10.08 -19.37
C GLN A 334 -0.03 -9.90 -18.53
N PHE A 335 -0.11 -10.52 -17.36
CA PHE A 335 -1.26 -10.38 -16.48
C PHE A 335 -0.89 -10.59 -15.01
N GLY A 336 -1.68 -10.00 -14.12
CA GLY A 336 -1.48 -10.14 -12.68
C GLY A 336 -2.52 -9.37 -11.87
N LEU A 337 -2.41 -9.48 -10.54
CA LEU A 337 -3.21 -8.71 -9.59
C LEU A 337 -2.51 -7.39 -9.28
N GLN A 338 -3.24 -6.28 -9.37
CA GLN A 338 -2.75 -4.93 -9.06
C GLN A 338 -2.14 -4.87 -7.65
N ASP A 339 -0.98 -4.22 -7.53
CA ASP A 339 -0.31 -4.01 -6.24
C ASP A 339 -1.22 -3.33 -5.21
N GLY A 340 -1.13 -3.79 -3.95
CA GLY A 340 -1.91 -3.25 -2.83
C GLY A 340 -3.35 -3.77 -2.75
N LYS A 341 -3.70 -4.78 -3.53
CA LYS A 341 -5.03 -5.40 -3.58
C LYS A 341 -4.93 -6.88 -3.21
N ASN A 342 -5.81 -7.36 -2.32
CA ASN A 342 -5.72 -8.70 -1.75
C ASN A 342 -6.81 -9.65 -2.27
N GLY A 343 -7.34 -9.37 -3.46
CA GLY A 343 -8.36 -10.20 -4.12
C GLY A 343 -7.77 -11.45 -4.77
N SER A 344 -8.62 -12.18 -5.48
CA SER A 344 -8.22 -13.42 -6.11
C SER A 344 -9.00 -13.72 -7.39
N VAL A 345 -8.27 -13.99 -8.48
CA VAL A 345 -8.83 -13.95 -9.84
C VAL A 345 -8.35 -15.11 -10.71
N VAL A 346 -9.10 -15.38 -11.78
CA VAL A 346 -8.70 -16.28 -12.86
C VAL A 346 -8.80 -15.57 -14.21
N PHE A 347 -7.73 -15.60 -14.99
CA PHE A 347 -7.67 -15.01 -16.33
C PHE A 347 -8.04 -16.06 -17.38
N VAL A 348 -8.89 -15.67 -18.33
CA VAL A 348 -9.39 -16.56 -19.39
C VAL A 348 -9.33 -15.86 -20.73
N VAL A 349 -8.88 -16.56 -21.77
CA VAL A 349 -8.94 -16.09 -23.16
C VAL A 349 -9.85 -17.01 -23.95
N LYS A 350 -10.80 -16.43 -24.70
CA LYS A 350 -11.70 -17.19 -25.59
C LYS A 350 -11.60 -16.70 -27.03
N GLY A 351 -11.66 -17.64 -27.97
CA GLY A 351 -11.78 -17.39 -29.41
C GLY A 351 -13.05 -18.05 -29.95
N ASP A 352 -13.93 -17.27 -30.54
CA ASP A 352 -15.22 -17.74 -31.09
C ASP A 352 -16.04 -18.59 -30.10
N GLY A 353 -16.01 -18.19 -28.82
CA GLY A 353 -16.70 -18.86 -27.72
C GLY A 353 -15.93 -20.01 -27.06
N ASN A 354 -14.86 -20.52 -27.69
CA ASN A 354 -14.03 -21.60 -27.15
C ASN A 354 -12.93 -21.06 -26.24
N GLU A 355 -12.70 -21.71 -25.10
CA GLU A 355 -11.59 -21.38 -24.20
C GLU A 355 -10.25 -21.79 -24.81
N LEU A 356 -9.37 -20.82 -25.01
CA LEU A 356 -8.02 -21.01 -25.55
C LEU A 356 -6.97 -21.03 -24.43
N PHE A 357 -7.27 -20.37 -23.31
CA PHE A 357 -6.40 -20.30 -22.15
C PHE A 357 -7.21 -20.04 -20.88
N ARG A 358 -6.74 -20.62 -19.77
CA ARG A 358 -7.17 -20.33 -18.40
C ARG A 358 -5.96 -20.39 -17.47
N SER A 359 -5.80 -19.37 -16.63
CA SER A 359 -4.77 -19.37 -15.59
C SER A 359 -5.20 -20.24 -14.38
N PRO A 360 -4.25 -20.70 -13.55
CA PRO A 360 -4.53 -21.00 -12.15
C PRO A 360 -5.07 -19.77 -11.41
N LYS A 361 -5.57 -19.97 -10.18
CA LYS A 361 -5.92 -18.88 -9.27
C LYS A 361 -4.72 -17.96 -9.06
N VAL A 362 -4.91 -16.66 -9.26
CA VAL A 362 -3.93 -15.60 -9.03
C VAL A 362 -4.39 -14.78 -7.84
N SER A 363 -3.61 -14.80 -6.76
CA SER A 363 -3.86 -14.05 -5.52
C SER A 363 -2.57 -13.41 -4.98
N ASP A 364 -1.56 -13.29 -5.85
CA ASP A 364 -0.28 -12.67 -5.55
C ASP A 364 0.00 -11.57 -6.57
N HIS A 365 1.04 -10.78 -6.29
CA HIS A 365 1.47 -9.67 -7.15
C HIS A 365 2.54 -10.10 -8.16
N GLN A 366 2.50 -11.34 -8.64
CA GLN A 366 3.47 -11.82 -9.63
C GLN A 366 2.96 -11.63 -11.06
N LEU A 367 3.79 -11.04 -11.90
CA LEU A 367 3.53 -10.87 -13.31
C LEU A 367 3.68 -12.21 -14.05
N ARG A 368 2.66 -12.58 -14.81
CA ARG A 368 2.60 -13.81 -15.61
C ARG A 368 2.41 -13.48 -17.08
N LYS A 369 2.68 -14.43 -17.97
CA LYS A 369 2.59 -14.25 -19.42
C LYS A 369 1.60 -15.24 -20.02
N VAL A 370 0.88 -14.81 -21.04
CA VAL A 370 0.07 -15.66 -21.91
C VAL A 370 0.40 -15.35 -23.36
N GLU A 371 0.49 -16.41 -24.17
CA GLU A 371 0.53 -16.32 -25.62
C GLU A 371 -0.34 -17.45 -26.18
N VAL A 372 -1.30 -17.10 -27.03
CA VAL A 372 -2.25 -18.06 -27.63
C VAL A 372 -2.38 -17.83 -29.13
N ASN A 373 -2.49 -18.93 -29.86
CA ASN A 373 -2.79 -18.91 -31.29
C ASN A 373 -4.27 -18.55 -31.49
N ILE A 374 -4.52 -17.52 -32.30
CA ILE A 374 -5.87 -17.03 -32.66
C ILE A 374 -6.07 -16.99 -34.18
N ALA A 375 -5.25 -17.71 -34.95
CA ALA A 375 -5.35 -17.76 -36.40
C ALA A 375 -6.76 -18.22 -36.83
N GLY A 376 -7.39 -17.44 -37.69
CA GLY A 376 -8.75 -17.70 -38.20
C GLY A 376 -9.89 -17.34 -37.23
N ILE A 377 -9.59 -16.98 -35.98
CA ILE A 377 -10.61 -16.56 -35.01
C ILE A 377 -11.29 -15.27 -35.47
N GLN A 378 -12.60 -15.19 -35.32
CA GLN A 378 -13.38 -14.00 -35.69
C GLN A 378 -13.57 -13.06 -34.50
N ASN A 379 -13.83 -13.61 -33.31
CA ASN A 379 -14.07 -12.87 -32.08
C ASN A 379 -13.13 -13.33 -30.98
N LEU A 380 -12.38 -12.40 -30.41
CA LEU A 380 -11.52 -12.63 -29.25
C LEU A 380 -12.19 -12.04 -28.00
N GLU A 381 -12.19 -12.79 -26.90
CA GLU A 381 -12.64 -12.31 -25.59
C GLU A 381 -11.54 -12.48 -24.54
N LEU A 382 -11.25 -11.42 -23.81
CA LEU A 382 -10.40 -11.44 -22.62
C LEU A 382 -11.30 -11.33 -21.39
N LEU A 383 -11.26 -12.34 -20.50
CA LEU A 383 -12.09 -12.38 -19.31
C LEU A 383 -11.24 -12.46 -18.05
N VAL A 384 -11.80 -11.94 -16.97
CA VAL A 384 -11.33 -12.20 -15.61
C VAL A 384 -12.53 -12.67 -14.81
N GLU A 385 -12.38 -13.81 -14.14
CA GLU A 385 -13.40 -14.42 -13.30
C GLU A 385 -13.00 -14.26 -11.82
N ASP A 386 -14.00 -14.15 -10.95
CA ASP A 386 -13.85 -14.31 -9.50
C ASP A 386 -13.37 -15.74 -9.23
N ALA A 387 -12.30 -15.90 -8.44
CA ALA A 387 -11.74 -17.22 -8.15
C ALA A 387 -12.48 -17.96 -7.00
N GLY A 388 -13.73 -17.57 -6.74
CA GLY A 388 -14.69 -18.29 -5.90
C GLY A 388 -14.80 -17.78 -4.47
N ASP A 389 -14.17 -16.64 -4.14
CA ASP A 389 -14.22 -16.00 -2.82
C ASP A 389 -14.93 -14.63 -2.84
N GLY A 390 -15.57 -14.29 -3.97
CA GLY A 390 -16.26 -13.03 -4.17
C GLY A 390 -15.31 -11.95 -4.65
N ASN A 391 -15.85 -10.90 -5.26
CA ASN A 391 -15.04 -9.96 -6.04
C ASN A 391 -14.29 -8.88 -5.23
N SER A 392 -14.12 -9.05 -3.93
CA SER A 392 -13.53 -7.99 -3.09
C SER A 392 -12.04 -7.84 -3.38
N SER A 393 -11.62 -6.65 -3.81
CA SER A 393 -10.22 -6.36 -4.17
C SER A 393 -9.68 -7.13 -5.38
N ASP A 394 -10.56 -7.64 -6.26
CA ASP A 394 -10.20 -8.38 -7.48
C ASP A 394 -9.72 -7.49 -8.63
N TRP A 395 -8.75 -6.62 -8.35
CA TRP A 395 -8.23 -5.64 -9.30
C TRP A 395 -7.21 -6.28 -10.24
N ALA A 396 -7.69 -7.17 -11.11
CA ALA A 396 -6.87 -7.75 -12.15
C ALA A 396 -6.50 -6.74 -13.24
N VAL A 397 -5.34 -6.95 -13.87
CA VAL A 397 -4.87 -6.16 -15.00
C VAL A 397 -4.34 -7.06 -16.11
N TRP A 398 -4.73 -6.77 -17.35
CA TRP A 398 -4.01 -7.24 -18.53
C TRP A 398 -2.96 -6.20 -18.88
N VAL A 399 -1.70 -6.58 -18.89
CA VAL A 399 -0.54 -5.72 -19.14
C VAL A 399 -0.03 -5.97 -20.56
N ASP A 400 0.24 -4.89 -21.30
CA ASP A 400 0.69 -4.92 -22.69
C ASP A 400 -0.04 -5.95 -23.58
N PRO A 401 -1.39 -6.00 -23.57
CA PRO A 401 -2.12 -6.95 -24.40
C PRO A 401 -1.97 -6.57 -25.88
N THR A 402 -1.52 -7.50 -26.72
CA THR A 402 -1.19 -7.25 -28.13
C THR A 402 -1.76 -8.34 -29.04
N LEU A 403 -2.06 -7.96 -30.27
CA LEU A 403 -2.32 -8.88 -31.37
C LEU A 403 -1.16 -8.82 -32.36
N ARG A 404 -0.72 -9.97 -32.85
CA ARG A 404 0.33 -10.09 -33.87
C ARG A 404 -0.19 -10.82 -35.10
N ARG A 405 0.23 -10.36 -36.27
CA ARG A 405 0.02 -11.07 -37.54
C ARG A 405 1.07 -12.17 -37.70
N ALA A 406 0.76 -13.19 -38.50
CA ALA A 406 1.79 -14.12 -38.96
C ALA A 406 2.88 -13.34 -39.70
N ALA A 407 4.15 -13.67 -39.46
CA ALA A 407 5.24 -13.14 -40.28
C ALA A 407 4.95 -13.48 -41.75
N ALA A 408 5.05 -12.49 -42.64
CA ALA A 408 4.91 -12.74 -44.07
C ALA A 408 5.94 -13.81 -44.45
N ALA A 409 5.47 -14.97 -44.90
CA ALA A 409 6.37 -15.97 -45.47
C ALA A 409 7.03 -15.33 -46.68
N ASN A 410 8.34 -15.08 -46.62
CA ASN A 410 9.12 -14.66 -47.77
C ASN A 410 9.03 -15.78 -48.81
N SER A 411 8.10 -15.64 -49.77
CA SER A 411 8.03 -16.47 -50.96
C SER A 411 9.30 -16.23 -51.76
N ARG A 412 10.20 -17.22 -51.76
CA ARG A 412 11.32 -17.30 -52.70
C ARG A 412 10.86 -17.84 -54.03
#